data_AF-A0A9D3MM70-F1
#
_entry.id   AF-A0A9D3MM70-F1
#
_cell.length_a   1.000
_cell.length_b   1.000
_cell.length_c   1.000
_cell.angle_alpha   90.00
_cell.angle_beta   90.00
_cell.angle_gamma   90.00
#
_symmetry.space_group_name_H-M   'P 1'
#
loop_
_entity.id
_entity.type
_entity.pdbx_description
1 polymer ?
#
loop_
_entity_poly.entity_id
_entity_poly.type
_entity_poly.pdbx_seq_one_letter_code
_entity_poly.pdbx_strand_id
1 'polypeptide(L)'
;MFIVASFLLHRLSIPSNSIGSAGLVLLAKAMGVNSSLSHIYIWGNKLEEPACVAFADLIKSGRLRKEDTDVSPYEVDGHVFLAEVFHGLRRHYYWTPSFGRDGDPASNSALALVVSS
;
A
#
# COMPACT_ATOMS: atom_id res chain seq x y z
N MET A 1 24.26 9.54 0.71
CA MET A 1 22.80 9.75 0.69
C MET A 1 22.16 8.47 1.23
N PHE A 2 22.03 8.38 2.56
CA PHE A 2 21.45 7.22 3.23
C PHE A 2 19.93 7.33 3.11
N ILE A 3 19.32 6.56 2.21
CA ILE A 3 17.92 6.20 2.40
C ILE A 3 17.97 5.21 3.54
N VAL A 4 17.56 5.68 4.72
CA VAL A 4 17.31 4.86 5.90
C VAL A 4 16.53 3.63 5.47
N ALA A 5 17.18 2.47 5.56
CA ALA A 5 16.50 1.20 5.55
C ALA A 5 15.53 1.22 6.75
N SER A 6 14.26 1.50 6.49
CA SER A 6 13.22 1.35 7.49
C SER A 6 13.03 -0.15 7.71
N PHE A 7 13.75 -0.72 8.68
CA PHE A 7 13.64 -2.14 9.07
C PHE A 7 12.25 -2.52 9.64
N LEU A 8 11.27 -1.60 9.61
CA LEU A 8 9.97 -1.70 10.29
C LEU A 8 8.76 -1.39 9.41
N LEU A 9 8.93 -0.81 8.20
CA LEU A 9 7.78 -0.44 7.36
C LEU A 9 7.24 -1.66 6.62
N HIS A 10 6.21 -2.27 7.22
CA HIS A 10 5.49 -3.40 6.64
C HIS A 10 4.29 -2.95 5.77
N ARG A 11 3.73 -1.77 6.05
CA ARG A 11 2.52 -1.26 5.43
C ARG A 11 2.70 0.21 5.05
N LEU A 12 2.36 0.57 3.82
CA LEU A 12 2.34 1.95 3.33
C LEU A 12 0.93 2.28 2.85
N SER A 13 0.31 3.32 3.43
CA SER A 13 -1.00 3.81 2.99
C SER A 13 -0.84 5.23 2.47
N ILE A 14 -1.08 5.42 1.18
CA ILE A 14 -0.96 6.71 0.50
C ILE A 14 -2.15 6.97 -0.46
N PRO A 15 -3.41 6.64 -0.14
CA PRO A 15 -4.52 6.88 -1.05
C PRO A 15 -4.77 8.38 -1.27
N SER A 16 -5.27 8.74 -2.45
CA SER A 16 -5.74 10.10 -2.78
C SER A 16 -4.74 11.23 -2.54
N ASN A 17 -3.43 10.97 -2.69
CA ASN A 17 -2.37 11.96 -2.47
C ASN A 17 -1.89 12.66 -3.74
N SER A 18 -2.61 12.51 -4.87
CA SER A 18 -2.24 13.11 -6.16
C SER A 18 -0.83 12.73 -6.66
N ILE A 19 -0.29 11.59 -6.21
CA ILE A 19 1.03 11.10 -6.63
C ILE A 19 0.98 10.78 -8.12
N GLY A 20 1.97 11.29 -8.85
CA GLY A 20 2.10 11.06 -10.29
C GLY A 20 2.50 9.63 -10.64
N SER A 21 2.14 9.21 -11.85
CA SER A 21 2.45 7.88 -12.41
C SER A 21 3.93 7.49 -12.26
N ALA A 22 4.85 8.42 -12.55
CA ALA A 22 6.30 8.18 -12.39
C ALA A 22 6.70 7.83 -10.95
N GLY A 23 6.09 8.48 -9.94
CA GLY A 23 6.33 8.19 -8.53
C GLY A 23 5.83 6.79 -8.14
N LEU A 24 4.66 6.40 -8.64
CA LEU A 24 4.09 5.08 -8.42
C LEU A 24 4.90 3.96 -9.09
N VAL A 25 5.43 4.20 -10.30
CA VAL A 25 6.34 3.26 -10.98
C VAL A 25 7.62 3.05 -10.17
N LEU A 26 8.22 4.14 -9.66
CA LEU A 26 9.40 4.04 -8.79
C LEU A 26 9.10 3.28 -7.49
N LEU A 27 7.91 3.49 -6.92
CA LEU A 27 7.46 2.79 -5.72
C LEU A 27 7.30 1.29 -5.96
N ALA A 28 6.67 0.89 -7.07
CA ALA A 28 6.55 -0.52 -7.45
C ALA A 28 7.92 -1.18 -7.64
N LYS A 29 8.86 -0.48 -8.30
CA LYS A 29 10.26 -0.94 -8.43
C LYS A 29 10.95 -1.09 -7.08
N ALA A 30 10.77 -0.12 -6.18
CA ALA A 30 11.34 -0.17 -4.84
C ALA A 30 10.79 -1.36 -4.04
N MET A 31 9.49 -1.69 -4.17
CA MET A 31 8.88 -2.89 -3.57
C MET A 31 9.42 -4.20 -4.14
N GLY A 32 9.83 -4.21 -5.41
CA GLY A 32 10.51 -5.35 -6.02
C GLY A 32 11.84 -5.70 -5.33
N VAL A 33 12.55 -4.68 -4.82
CA VAL A 33 13.85 -4.84 -4.14
C VAL A 33 13.67 -4.99 -2.62
N ASN A 34 12.69 -4.29 -2.05
CA ASN A 34 12.46 -4.25 -0.61
C ASN A 34 11.53 -5.38 -0.16
N SER A 35 12.06 -6.33 0.62
CA SER A 35 11.32 -7.46 1.18
C SER A 35 10.46 -7.11 2.40
N SER A 36 10.75 -6.01 3.10
CA SER A 36 10.02 -5.60 4.32
C SER A 36 8.65 -5.02 4.02
N LEU A 37 8.53 -4.22 2.95
CA LEU A 37 7.25 -3.59 2.58
C LEU A 37 6.33 -4.63 1.92
N SER A 38 5.33 -5.08 2.67
CA SER A 38 4.43 -6.17 2.25
C SER A 38 3.04 -5.67 1.84
N HIS A 39 2.57 -4.56 2.40
CA HIS A 39 1.25 -4.00 2.09
C HIS A 39 1.35 -2.59 1.55
N ILE A 40 0.52 -2.28 0.55
CA ILE A 40 0.49 -0.97 -0.07
C ILE A 40 -0.91 -0.58 -0.54
N TYR A 41 -1.35 0.62 -0.15
CA TYR A 41 -2.65 1.18 -0.53
C TYR A 41 -2.45 2.48 -1.32
N ILE A 42 -2.81 2.49 -2.60
CA ILE A 42 -2.49 3.57 -3.56
C ILE A 42 -3.71 4.12 -4.29
N TRP A 43 -4.92 3.65 -4.00
CA TRP A 43 -6.10 4.06 -4.74
C TRP A 43 -6.34 5.59 -4.66
N GLY A 44 -6.88 6.17 -5.73
CA GLY A 44 -7.13 7.61 -5.82
C GLY A 44 -5.91 8.47 -6.17
N ASN A 45 -4.75 7.87 -6.48
CA ASN A 45 -3.61 8.58 -7.09
C ASN A 45 -3.72 8.62 -8.64
N LYS A 46 -2.72 9.19 -9.32
CA LYS A 46 -2.67 9.23 -10.80
C LYS A 46 -2.21 7.87 -11.34
N LEU A 47 -3.15 6.92 -11.37
CA LEU A 47 -2.98 5.55 -11.87
C LEU A 47 -3.10 5.51 -13.39
N GLU A 48 -2.13 6.11 -14.07
CA GLU A 48 -1.99 5.99 -15.52
C GLU A 48 -1.41 4.62 -15.89
N GLU A 49 -1.55 4.23 -17.16
CA GLU A 49 -1.14 2.90 -17.66
C GLU A 49 0.26 2.43 -17.21
N PRO A 50 1.33 3.26 -17.22
CA PRO A 50 2.64 2.80 -16.74
C PRO A 50 2.64 2.35 -15.28
N ALA A 51 1.89 3.04 -14.42
CA ALA A 51 1.73 2.65 -13.02
C ALA A 51 0.86 1.39 -12.91
N CYS A 52 -0.21 1.30 -13.70
CA CYS A 52 -1.07 0.11 -13.74
C CYS A 52 -0.29 -1.16 -14.12
N VAL A 53 0.52 -1.09 -15.19
CA VAL A 53 1.39 -2.18 -15.62
C VAL A 53 2.39 -2.54 -14.53
N ALA A 54 3.07 -1.55 -13.94
CA ALA A 54 4.08 -1.80 -12.91
C ALA A 54 3.49 -2.52 -11.67
N PHE A 55 2.30 -2.12 -11.21
CA PHE A 55 1.62 -2.79 -10.11
C PHE A 55 1.04 -4.15 -10.50
N ALA A 56 0.54 -4.29 -11.73
CA ALA A 56 0.09 -5.58 -12.25
C ALA A 56 1.23 -6.60 -12.28
N ASP A 57 2.41 -6.21 -12.75
CA ASP A 57 3.61 -7.05 -12.76
C ASP A 57 4.08 -7.39 -11.34
N LEU A 58 4.04 -6.42 -10.43
CA LEU A 58 4.38 -6.65 -9.02
C LEU A 58 3.44 -7.68 -8.37
N ILE A 59 2.15 -7.63 -8.68
CA ILE A 59 1.16 -8.61 -8.21
C ILE A 59 1.38 -9.98 -8.87
N LYS A 60 1.57 -10.01 -10.20
CA LYS A 60 1.82 -11.26 -10.96
C LYS A 60 3.10 -11.97 -10.51
N SER A 61 4.14 -11.22 -10.12
CA SER A 61 5.39 -11.78 -9.59
C SER A 61 5.24 -12.46 -8.22
N GLY A 62 4.10 -12.26 -7.54
CA GLY A 62 3.87 -12.72 -6.17
C GLY A 62 4.57 -11.86 -5.11
N ARG A 63 5.30 -10.81 -5.51
CA ARG A 63 5.94 -9.88 -4.57
C ARG A 63 4.90 -9.11 -3.76
N LEU A 64 3.81 -8.68 -4.39
CA LEU A 64 2.66 -8.06 -3.74
C LEU A 64 1.46 -9.00 -3.83
N ARG A 65 0.89 -9.38 -2.69
CA ARG A 65 -0.31 -10.23 -2.68
C ARG A 65 -1.55 -9.38 -2.94
N LYS A 66 -2.57 -9.98 -3.54
CA LYS A 66 -3.84 -9.28 -3.88
C LYS A 66 -4.57 -8.80 -2.62
N GLU A 67 -4.38 -9.48 -1.51
CA GLU A 67 -4.99 -9.14 -0.21
C GLU A 67 -4.25 -8.00 0.51
N ASP A 68 -3.02 -7.71 0.08
CA ASP A 68 -2.14 -6.72 0.72
C ASP A 68 -2.20 -5.34 0.02
N THR A 69 -3.17 -5.15 -0.89
CA THR A 69 -3.37 -3.90 -1.62
C THR A 69 -4.86 -3.58 -1.83
N ASP A 70 -5.16 -2.31 -2.12
CA ASP A 70 -6.49 -1.80 -2.49
C ASP A 70 -6.73 -1.77 -4.00
N VAL A 71 -5.82 -2.33 -4.80
CA VAL A 71 -5.95 -2.34 -6.26
C VAL A 71 -5.91 -3.75 -6.85
N SER A 72 -6.75 -4.00 -7.85
CA SER A 72 -6.70 -5.21 -8.67
C SER A 72 -6.48 -4.84 -10.14
N PRO A 73 -5.51 -5.46 -10.82
CA PRO A 73 -5.30 -5.25 -12.24
C PRO A 73 -6.42 -5.91 -13.05
N TYR A 74 -6.86 -5.21 -14.10
CA TYR A 74 -7.77 -5.71 -15.12
C TYR A 74 -7.34 -5.17 -16.49
N GLU A 75 -7.81 -5.79 -17.57
CA GLU A 75 -7.43 -5.45 -18.93
C GLU A 75 -8.67 -5.05 -19.74
N VAL A 76 -8.57 -3.97 -20.50
CA VAL A 76 -9.59 -3.49 -21.44
C VAL A 76 -8.88 -3.15 -22.74
N ASP A 77 -9.27 -3.80 -23.84
CA ASP A 77 -8.72 -3.55 -25.18
C ASP A 77 -7.18 -3.61 -25.24
N GLY A 78 -6.55 -4.55 -24.53
CA GLY A 78 -5.09 -4.71 -24.48
C GLY A 78 -4.37 -3.74 -23.53
N HIS A 79 -5.08 -2.83 -22.86
CA HIS A 79 -4.51 -1.87 -21.92
C HIS A 79 -4.79 -2.30 -20.48
N VAL A 80 -3.79 -2.14 -19.62
CA VAL A 80 -3.87 -2.56 -18.21
C VAL A 80 -4.33 -1.39 -17.35
N PHE A 81 -5.33 -1.65 -16.53
CA PHE A 81 -5.89 -0.72 -15.57
C PHE A 81 -5.92 -1.33 -14.17
N LEU A 82 -6.10 -0.48 -13.16
CA LEU A 82 -6.28 -0.87 -11.77
C LEU A 82 -7.68 -0.50 -11.32
N ALA A 83 -8.38 -1.43 -10.67
CA ALA A 83 -9.67 -1.21 -10.05
C ALA A 83 -9.52 -1.18 -8.54
N GLU A 84 -10.31 -0.35 -7.86
CA GLU A 84 -10.40 -0.37 -6.40
C GLU A 84 -10.93 -1.71 -5.92
N VAL A 85 -10.26 -2.29 -4.94
CA VAL A 85 -10.74 -3.45 -4.21
C VAL A 85 -11.11 -3.00 -2.81
N PHE A 86 -12.41 -2.88 -2.55
CA PHE A 86 -12.91 -2.71 -1.20
C PHE A 86 -12.85 -4.04 -0.46
N HIS A 87 -11.75 -4.29 0.23
CA HIS A 87 -11.74 -5.28 1.31
C HIS A 87 -12.61 -4.73 2.44
N GLY A 88 -13.90 -5.09 2.44
CA GLY A 88 -14.99 -4.50 3.25
C GLY A 88 -14.85 -4.49 4.79
N LEU A 89 -13.66 -4.69 5.36
CA LEU A 89 -13.41 -4.80 6.80
C LEU A 89 -12.11 -4.12 7.30
N ARG A 90 -11.60 -3.07 6.63
CA ARG A 90 -10.45 -2.29 7.15
C ARG A 90 -10.69 -0.80 7.40
N ARG A 91 -11.96 -0.42 7.66
CA ARG A 91 -12.31 0.90 8.21
C ARG A 91 -11.60 1.24 9.53
N HIS A 92 -10.99 0.28 10.23
CA HIS A 92 -10.22 0.54 11.45
C HIS A 92 -8.80 1.08 11.22
N TYR A 93 -8.22 0.99 10.02
CA TYR A 93 -6.88 1.55 9.75
C TYR A 93 -6.90 2.97 9.17
N TYR A 94 -8.06 3.46 8.72
CA TYR A 94 -8.22 4.79 8.13
C TYR A 94 -8.71 5.86 9.11
N TRP A 95 -9.05 5.47 10.35
CA TRP A 95 -9.56 6.39 11.38
C TRP A 95 -8.81 6.20 12.71
N THR A 96 -7.49 6.27 12.68
CA THR A 96 -6.77 6.73 13.87
C THR A 96 -6.64 8.24 13.70
N PRO A 97 -7.33 9.08 14.48
CA PRO A 97 -7.19 10.51 14.38
C PRO A 97 -5.73 10.87 14.65
N SER A 98 -5.06 11.53 13.69
CA SER A 98 -3.67 11.98 13.82
C SER A 98 -3.48 13.14 14.80
N PHE A 99 -4.47 13.41 15.66
CA PHE A 99 -4.46 14.49 16.63
C PHE A 99 -4.86 13.94 18.00
N GLY A 100 -3.90 13.28 18.65
CA GLY A 100 -3.89 12.99 20.07
C GLY A 100 -2.57 13.49 20.64
N ARG A 101 -2.63 14.30 21.70
CA ARG A 101 -1.47 14.93 22.36
C ARG A 101 -0.45 13.85 22.75
N ASP A 102 0.82 14.08 22.44
CA ASP A 102 1.93 13.19 22.80
C ASP A 102 1.89 12.86 24.30
N GLY A 103 1.53 11.62 24.65
CA GLY A 103 1.49 11.21 26.04
C GLY A 103 0.63 10.00 26.40
N ASP A 104 -0.04 9.34 25.45
CA ASP A 104 -0.84 8.15 25.77
C ASP A 104 -0.06 6.84 25.46
N PRO A 105 0.15 5.93 26.42
CA PRO A 105 0.87 4.66 26.23
C PRO A 105 0.18 3.66 25.28
N ALA A 106 -0.90 4.04 24.59
CA ALA A 106 -1.59 3.25 23.59
C ALA A 106 -1.07 3.40 22.15
N SER A 107 -0.03 4.20 21.90
CA SER A 107 0.61 4.33 20.56
C SER A 107 1.25 3.03 20.03
N ASN A 108 1.23 1.98 20.82
CA ASN A 108 1.76 0.68 20.46
C ASN A 108 0.60 -0.13 19.86
N SER A 109 0.40 -0.03 18.55
CA SER A 109 -0.44 -0.96 17.78
C SER A 109 0.11 -2.42 17.76
N ALA A 110 0.92 -2.79 18.76
CA ALA A 110 1.36 -4.15 19.05
C ALA A 110 0.34 -4.93 19.90
N LEU A 111 -0.66 -4.27 20.51
CA LEU A 111 -1.60 -4.91 21.44
C LEU A 111 -3.00 -5.18 20.84
N ALA A 112 -3.06 -5.62 19.57
CA ALA A 112 -4.30 -6.11 18.96
C ALA A 112 -4.17 -7.50 18.30
N LEU A 113 -3.00 -8.14 18.40
CA LEU A 113 -2.79 -9.51 17.89
C LEU A 113 -2.61 -10.56 18.99
N VAL A 114 -2.79 -10.20 20.26
CA VAL A 114 -2.84 -11.17 21.36
C VAL A 114 -4.08 -10.84 22.18
N VAL A 115 -5.20 -11.42 21.78
CA VAL A 115 -6.24 -12.03 22.63
C VAL A 115 -7.33 -12.50 21.65
N SER A 116 -7.11 -13.70 21.15
CA SER A 116 -8.18 -14.61 20.75
C SER A 116 -7.91 -15.92 21.46
N SER A 117 -8.46 -16.02 22.67
CA SER A 117 -8.78 -17.26 23.38
C SER A 117 -9.96 -16.96 24.28
#